data_AF-A0A4T0X198-F1
#
_entry.id   AF-A0A4T0X198-F1
#
_cell.length_a   1.000
_cell.length_b   1.000
_cell.length_c   1.000
_cell.angle_alpha   90.00
_cell.angle_beta   90.00
_cell.angle_gamma   90.00
#
_symmetry.space_group_name_H-M   'P 1'
#
loop_
_entity.id
_entity.type
_entity.pdbx_description
1 polymer ?
#
loop_
_entity_poly.entity_id
_entity_poly.type
_entity_poly.pdbx_seq_one_letter_code
_entity_poly.pdbx_strand_id
1 'polypeptide(L)'
;MTITDDGVINQREHHVYLKEINNILEANDIARLREVFSIENGLINNEIREQTWPIMIKSNTVDVPNCDELGNDCRDSEQVKKDVDRSFLHVDDSLHDVVSLRKRLYNLILKVLVALPELNYYQGYHDIASIVVLVFKDDILAYRFLYCLSVKYLRDHMMCNLSPTMSQLDLIPELMEKIDPELHKVISNAHPIYALSSIISLFTHNFSNVNHAVMLWDFIFFKDSPQMILYIYVAMLKYFKDEIVLELGEMSSFSLSKDSKSFDMDSVHAVLNNFISKHFKEFSTHSKNDLANVLALADHLSKKHSLTKLKTFHSISKYSFLNRKTYSLVILRLQSKETLLHQRKTGKNKNTHKKFRLVYFLLGSKLYMFKLSIGVGIIGIVINGLLRDGSCINQGYTNAQAAFAVFFGDNDPRNISQKLSSKREQDVLVAELEAIRHALISILKELNHPKNQDRKMAFTIYSDSTSAIEWVTGFHSPRRNMASTVDSCRYYYSQVKARTSLSILHVDAHTNVHGNERADNMAYLEACTYI
;
A
#
# COMPACT_ATOMS: atom_id res chain seq x y z
N MET A 1 -2.03 -5.19 -26.23
CA MET A 1 -3.01 -6.25 -26.54
C MET A 1 -4.40 -5.67 -26.34
N THR A 2 -5.34 -5.90 -27.25
CA THR A 2 -6.73 -6.09 -26.82
C THR A 2 -6.70 -7.27 -25.86
N ILE A 3 -6.68 -6.99 -24.55
CA ILE A 3 -6.91 -8.01 -23.54
C ILE A 3 -8.41 -8.24 -23.57
N THR A 4 -8.86 -9.08 -24.49
CA THR A 4 -10.24 -9.55 -24.55
C THR A 4 -10.24 -11.02 -24.17
N ASP A 5 -10.10 -11.28 -22.87
CA ASP A 5 -10.82 -12.38 -22.23
C ASP A 5 -12.09 -11.80 -21.61
N ASP A 6 -12.91 -11.18 -22.46
CA ASP A 6 -14.25 -10.74 -22.10
C ASP A 6 -15.21 -11.79 -22.63
N GLY A 7 -15.79 -12.56 -21.71
CA GLY A 7 -16.83 -13.54 -22.01
C GLY A 7 -17.94 -12.91 -22.83
N VAL A 8 -18.04 -13.31 -24.11
CA VAL A 8 -19.17 -13.09 -25.03
C VAL A 8 -19.95 -11.80 -24.77
N ILE A 9 -19.26 -10.66 -24.69
CA ILE A 9 -19.87 -9.34 -24.76
C ILE A 9 -20.09 -9.06 -26.25
N ASN A 10 -21.28 -8.59 -26.61
CA ASN A 10 -21.75 -8.45 -27.99
C ASN A 10 -20.80 -7.57 -28.81
N GLN A 11 -19.87 -8.18 -29.56
CA GLN A 11 -18.82 -7.49 -30.34
C GLN A 11 -19.39 -6.41 -31.26
N ARG A 12 -20.64 -6.55 -31.69
CA ARG A 12 -21.37 -5.55 -32.49
C ARG A 12 -21.63 -4.27 -31.71
N GLU A 13 -22.03 -4.34 -30.45
CA GLU A 13 -22.29 -3.17 -29.61
C GLU A 13 -21.01 -2.40 -29.31
N HIS A 14 -19.91 -3.10 -29.03
CA HIS A 14 -18.59 -2.49 -28.87
C HIS A 14 -18.14 -1.79 -30.16
N HIS A 15 -18.30 -2.43 -31.31
CA HIS A 15 -17.94 -1.82 -32.59
C HIS A 15 -18.75 -0.54 -32.89
N VAL A 16 -20.05 -0.55 -32.59
CA VAL A 16 -20.92 0.63 -32.75
C VAL A 16 -20.48 1.75 -31.79
N TYR A 17 -20.23 1.44 -30.52
CA TYR A 17 -19.79 2.43 -29.53
C TYR A 17 -18.40 3.01 -29.87
N LEU A 18 -17.45 2.18 -30.33
CA LEU A 18 -16.14 2.64 -30.83
C LEU A 18 -16.30 3.64 -31.98
N LYS A 19 -17.15 3.30 -32.96
CA LYS A 19 -17.39 4.14 -34.13
C LYS A 19 -18.04 5.46 -33.74
N GLU A 20 -18.99 5.44 -32.81
CA GLU A 20 -19.62 6.66 -32.28
C GLU A 20 -18.59 7.57 -31.58
N ILE A 21 -17.76 7.02 -30.68
CA ILE A 21 -16.72 7.80 -29.99
C ILE A 21 -15.73 8.42 -30.99
N ASN A 22 -15.25 7.66 -31.97
CA ASN A 22 -14.30 8.17 -32.97
C ASN A 22 -14.90 9.32 -33.79
N ASN A 23 -16.15 9.19 -34.24
CA ASN A 23 -16.85 10.25 -34.96
C ASN A 23 -16.99 11.52 -34.09
N ILE A 24 -17.28 11.36 -32.79
CA ILE A 24 -17.40 12.48 -31.85
C ILE A 24 -16.04 13.17 -31.64
N LEU A 25 -14.96 12.40 -31.54
CA LEU A 25 -13.60 12.91 -31.39
C LEU A 25 -13.15 13.69 -32.64
N GLU A 26 -13.44 13.19 -33.84
CA GLU A 26 -13.19 13.88 -35.10
C GLU A 26 -13.97 15.21 -35.19
N ALA A 27 -15.21 15.23 -34.71
CA ALA A 27 -16.04 16.43 -34.65
C ALA A 27 -15.66 17.40 -33.50
N ASN A 28 -14.76 17.00 -32.60
CA ASN A 28 -14.39 17.73 -31.38
C ASN A 28 -15.59 18.11 -30.49
N ASP A 29 -16.63 17.27 -30.47
CA ASP A 29 -17.86 17.51 -29.70
C ASP A 29 -17.73 16.94 -28.27
N ILE A 30 -17.07 17.70 -27.41
CA ILE A 30 -16.81 17.33 -26.00
C ILE A 30 -18.13 17.15 -25.22
N ALA A 31 -19.19 17.88 -25.57
CA ALA A 31 -20.47 17.78 -24.89
C ALA A 31 -21.12 16.43 -25.19
N ARG A 32 -21.20 16.08 -26.47
CA ARG A 32 -21.71 14.78 -26.91
C ARG A 32 -20.88 13.62 -26.36
N LEU A 33 -19.56 13.77 -26.30
CA LEU A 33 -18.68 12.76 -25.72
C LEU A 33 -19.07 12.45 -24.27
N ARG A 34 -19.41 13.46 -23.46
CA ARG A 34 -19.87 13.28 -22.07
C ARG A 34 -21.25 12.65 -21.98
N GLU A 35 -22.14 12.91 -22.92
CA GLU A 35 -23.48 12.32 -22.96
C GLU A 35 -23.45 10.83 -23.30
N VAL A 36 -22.57 10.43 -24.22
CA VAL A 36 -22.47 9.06 -24.72
C VAL A 36 -21.70 8.15 -23.75
N PHE A 37 -20.88 8.72 -22.87
CA PHE A 37 -20.11 7.94 -21.89
C PHE A 37 -21.01 7.08 -20.98
N SER A 38 -20.85 5.76 -21.08
CA SER A 38 -21.52 4.79 -20.22
C SER A 38 -20.60 4.31 -19.10
N ILE A 39 -21.10 4.32 -17.86
CA ILE A 39 -20.37 3.80 -16.69
C ILE A 39 -20.11 2.29 -16.84
N GLU A 40 -21.08 1.54 -17.37
CA GLU A 40 -21.01 0.08 -17.52
C GLU A 40 -19.93 -0.34 -18.52
N ASN A 41 -19.80 0.43 -19.60
CA ASN A 41 -18.86 0.12 -20.68
C ASN A 41 -17.49 0.80 -20.49
N GLY A 42 -17.43 1.91 -19.75
CA GLY A 42 -16.23 2.74 -19.66
C GLY A 42 -15.75 3.20 -21.04
N LEU A 43 -14.43 3.40 -21.17
CA LEU A 43 -13.77 3.46 -22.48
C LEU A 43 -13.27 2.07 -22.89
N ILE A 44 -13.34 1.77 -24.19
CA ILE A 44 -13.08 0.40 -24.67
C ILE A 44 -11.60 0.04 -24.64
N ASN A 45 -10.70 0.96 -24.99
CA ASN A 45 -9.28 0.67 -25.13
C ASN A 45 -8.39 1.89 -24.83
N ASN A 46 -7.08 1.65 -24.76
CA ASN A 46 -6.11 2.68 -24.43
C ASN A 46 -5.93 3.70 -25.56
N GLU A 47 -6.14 3.32 -26.83
CA GLU A 47 -6.11 4.25 -27.96
C GLU A 47 -7.16 5.36 -27.84
N ILE A 48 -8.36 5.04 -27.35
CA ILE A 48 -9.39 6.04 -27.05
C ILE A 48 -9.02 6.84 -25.81
N ARG A 49 -8.48 6.20 -24.76
CA ARG A 49 -8.06 6.90 -23.52
C ARG A 49 -6.97 7.94 -23.78
N GLU A 50 -5.96 7.59 -24.58
CA GLU A 50 -4.86 8.47 -24.99
C GLU A 50 -5.39 9.76 -25.64
N GLN A 51 -6.51 9.70 -26.37
CA GLN A 51 -7.15 10.87 -26.98
C GLN A 51 -8.12 11.59 -26.03
N THR A 52 -8.94 10.84 -25.30
CA THR A 52 -10.06 11.38 -24.50
C THR A 52 -9.63 11.93 -23.15
N TRP A 53 -8.74 11.24 -22.42
CA TRP A 53 -8.31 11.65 -21.09
C TRP A 53 -7.70 13.06 -21.09
N PRO A 54 -6.78 13.42 -22.01
CA PRO A 54 -6.25 14.77 -22.09
C PRO A 54 -7.32 15.85 -22.30
N ILE A 55 -8.35 15.56 -23.08
CA ILE A 55 -9.49 16.46 -23.32
C ILE A 55 -10.32 16.60 -22.04
N MET A 56 -10.62 15.49 -21.37
CA MET A 56 -11.46 15.48 -20.16
C MET A 56 -10.82 16.25 -19.01
N ILE A 57 -9.50 16.08 -18.79
CA ILE A 57 -8.79 16.82 -17.75
C ILE A 57 -8.24 18.17 -18.22
N LYS A 58 -8.40 18.51 -19.50
CA LYS A 58 -7.91 19.73 -20.15
C LYS A 58 -6.38 19.89 -20.10
N SER A 59 -5.63 18.78 -20.14
CA SER A 59 -4.17 18.84 -20.24
C SER A 59 -3.71 19.23 -21.64
N ASN A 60 -4.53 18.92 -22.65
CA ASN A 60 -4.33 19.34 -24.04
C ASN A 60 -4.19 20.87 -24.22
N THR A 61 -4.77 21.68 -23.31
CA THR A 61 -4.70 23.16 -23.33
C THR A 61 -3.59 23.76 -22.48
N VAL A 62 -2.89 22.96 -21.67
CA VAL A 62 -1.85 23.46 -20.76
C VAL A 62 -0.51 23.46 -21.48
N ASP A 63 0.16 24.60 -21.47
CA ASP A 63 1.56 24.68 -21.85
C ASP A 63 2.42 24.16 -20.69
N VAL A 64 3.18 23.10 -20.96
CA VAL A 64 4.04 22.44 -19.96
C VAL A 64 5.49 22.71 -20.29
N PRO A 65 6.35 22.96 -19.28
CA PRO A 65 7.77 23.19 -19.54
C PRO A 65 8.39 22.03 -20.28
N ASN A 66 9.12 22.30 -21.37
CA ASN A 66 9.90 21.27 -22.03
C ASN A 66 11.13 20.94 -21.18
N CYS A 67 11.15 19.75 -20.59
CA CYS A 67 12.30 19.24 -19.85
C CYS A 67 13.03 18.22 -20.73
N ASP A 68 13.88 18.73 -21.63
CA ASP A 68 14.76 17.91 -22.47
C ASP A 68 15.93 17.34 -21.64
N GLU A 69 16.38 18.08 -20.62
CA GLU A 69 17.47 17.67 -19.75
C GLU A 69 16.93 17.27 -18.36
N LEU A 70 16.92 15.97 -18.09
CA LEU A 70 16.81 15.43 -16.73
C LEU A 70 18.08 15.82 -15.97
N GLY A 71 18.05 16.94 -15.26
CA GLY A 71 19.16 17.31 -14.37
C GLY A 71 19.42 16.19 -13.36
N ASN A 72 20.69 15.85 -13.14
CA ASN A 72 21.12 14.78 -12.22
C ASN A 72 20.71 15.03 -10.75
N ASP A 73 20.18 16.22 -10.41
CA ASP A 73 19.87 16.69 -9.05
C ASP A 73 18.37 16.57 -8.67
N CYS A 74 17.62 15.59 -9.21
CA CYS A 74 16.30 15.32 -8.67
C CYS A 74 16.41 14.67 -7.28
N ARG A 75 15.94 15.37 -6.24
CA ARG A 75 16.10 14.96 -4.83
C ARG A 75 15.58 13.55 -4.51
N ASP A 76 14.58 13.09 -5.24
CA ASP A 76 13.84 11.84 -4.99
C ASP A 76 14.29 10.71 -5.94
N SER A 77 15.33 10.93 -6.77
CA SER A 77 15.76 10.00 -7.83
C SER A 77 16.00 8.57 -7.35
N GLU A 78 16.73 8.42 -6.24
CA GLU A 78 17.03 7.12 -5.65
C GLU A 78 15.78 6.38 -5.15
N GLN A 79 14.82 7.11 -4.59
CA GLN A 79 13.57 6.52 -4.12
C GLN A 79 12.70 6.10 -5.31
N VAL A 80 12.57 6.97 -6.31
CA VAL A 80 11.87 6.68 -7.56
C VAL A 80 12.48 5.45 -8.23
N LYS A 81 13.82 5.36 -8.31
CA LYS A 81 14.52 4.24 -8.93
C LYS A 81 14.13 2.91 -8.28
N LYS A 82 14.18 2.85 -6.95
CA LYS A 82 13.82 1.66 -6.17
C LYS A 82 12.37 1.23 -6.38
N ASP A 83 11.43 2.17 -6.49
CA ASP A 83 10.00 1.86 -6.67
C ASP A 83 9.70 1.43 -8.11
N VAL A 84 10.35 2.07 -9.09
CA VAL A 84 10.26 1.70 -10.51
C VAL A 84 10.83 0.31 -10.77
N ASP A 85 11.94 -0.06 -10.13
CA ASP A 85 12.55 -1.39 -10.30
C ASP A 85 11.63 -2.53 -9.82
N ARG A 86 10.65 -2.23 -8.96
CA ARG A 86 9.62 -3.16 -8.51
C ARG A 86 8.29 -3.02 -9.26
N SER A 87 8.21 -2.11 -10.23
CA SER A 87 7.03 -1.93 -11.09
C SER A 87 6.99 -2.96 -12.22
N PHE A 88 5.80 -3.18 -12.78
CA PHE A 88 5.55 -4.07 -13.92
C PHE A 88 5.88 -5.57 -13.71
N LEU A 89 6.00 -6.05 -12.46
CA LEU A 89 6.31 -7.46 -12.17
C LEU A 89 5.28 -8.47 -12.70
N HIS A 90 4.04 -8.02 -12.96
CA HIS A 90 2.95 -8.84 -13.48
C HIS A 90 2.76 -8.69 -14.98
N VAL A 91 3.54 -7.82 -15.63
CA VAL A 91 3.51 -7.69 -17.08
C VAL A 91 4.32 -8.85 -17.65
N ASP A 92 3.74 -9.56 -18.60
CA ASP A 92 4.41 -10.68 -19.27
C ASP A 92 5.63 -10.14 -20.05
N ASP A 93 6.84 -10.53 -19.61
CA ASP A 93 8.11 -10.18 -20.24
C ASP A 93 8.19 -10.61 -21.72
N SER A 94 7.37 -11.59 -22.14
CA SER A 94 7.30 -12.02 -23.55
C SER A 94 6.54 -11.03 -24.46
N LEU A 95 5.66 -10.21 -23.89
CA LEU A 95 4.82 -9.26 -24.63
C LEU A 95 5.36 -7.84 -24.57
N HIS A 96 6.15 -7.51 -23.55
CA HIS A 96 6.64 -6.16 -23.31
C HIS A 96 8.10 -6.16 -22.87
N ASP A 97 8.87 -5.21 -23.40
CA ASP A 97 10.19 -4.89 -22.86
C ASP A 97 10.02 -4.14 -21.52
N VAL A 98 9.96 -4.90 -20.43
CA VAL A 98 9.81 -4.38 -19.07
C VAL A 98 10.97 -3.45 -18.69
N VAL A 99 12.18 -3.70 -19.21
CA VAL A 99 13.33 -2.81 -18.98
C VAL A 99 13.07 -1.44 -19.62
N SER A 100 12.58 -1.41 -20.85
CA SER A 100 12.18 -0.17 -21.53
C SER A 100 11.01 0.52 -20.83
N LEU A 101 9.99 -0.22 -20.39
CA LEU A 101 8.85 0.35 -19.64
C LEU A 101 9.30 0.98 -18.32
N ARG A 102 10.18 0.31 -17.56
CA ARG A 102 10.76 0.86 -16.32
C ARG A 102 11.59 2.12 -16.62
N LYS A 103 12.38 2.13 -17.69
CA LYS A 103 13.14 3.32 -18.11
C LYS A 103 12.20 4.49 -18.46
N ARG A 104 11.13 4.23 -19.23
CA ARG A 104 10.10 5.23 -19.56
C ARG A 104 9.44 5.77 -18.30
N LEU A 105 9.05 4.89 -17.38
CA LEU A 105 8.42 5.24 -16.10
C LEU A 105 9.32 6.11 -15.23
N TYR A 106 10.59 5.72 -15.06
CA TYR A 106 11.58 6.48 -14.30
C TYR A 106 11.73 7.90 -14.86
N ASN A 107 11.97 8.01 -16.16
CA ASN A 107 12.14 9.30 -16.85
C ASN A 107 10.88 10.16 -16.73
N LEU A 108 9.70 9.57 -16.89
CA LEU A 108 8.42 10.26 -16.80
C LEU A 108 8.21 10.87 -15.41
N ILE A 109 8.43 10.10 -14.34
CA ILE A 109 8.29 10.59 -12.97
C ILE A 109 9.27 11.72 -12.68
N LEU A 110 10.55 11.54 -13.02
CA LEU A 110 11.57 12.57 -12.78
C LEU A 110 11.30 13.85 -13.55
N LYS A 111 10.87 13.77 -14.83
CA LYS A 111 10.50 14.95 -15.61
C LYS A 111 9.43 15.77 -14.91
N VAL A 112 8.40 15.12 -14.37
CA VAL A 112 7.33 15.81 -13.63
C VAL A 112 7.84 16.44 -12.34
N LEU A 113 8.66 15.73 -11.55
CA LEU A 113 9.19 16.25 -10.28
C LEU A 113 10.16 17.42 -10.48
N VAL A 114 11.01 17.36 -11.50
CA VAL A 114 11.91 18.47 -11.87
C VAL A 114 11.12 19.69 -12.32
N ALA A 115 10.05 19.49 -13.11
CA ALA A 115 9.21 20.57 -13.60
C ALA A 115 8.25 21.15 -12.53
N LEU A 116 8.04 20.44 -11.41
CA LEU A 116 7.18 20.83 -10.29
C LEU A 116 7.92 20.72 -8.94
N PRO A 117 8.92 21.57 -8.67
CA PRO A 117 9.76 21.47 -7.47
C PRO A 117 9.00 21.67 -6.15
N GLU A 118 7.77 22.21 -6.20
CA GLU A 118 6.89 22.29 -5.03
C GLU A 118 6.30 20.93 -4.61
N LEU A 119 6.30 19.93 -5.49
CA LEU A 119 5.82 18.57 -5.23
C LEU A 119 6.95 17.67 -4.74
N ASN A 120 6.61 16.74 -3.86
CA ASN A 120 7.52 15.76 -3.29
C ASN A 120 7.01 14.37 -3.68
N TYR A 121 7.94 13.48 -4.02
CA TYR A 121 7.60 12.10 -4.30
C TYR A 121 7.03 11.38 -3.06
N TYR A 122 6.08 10.47 -3.28
CA TYR A 122 5.60 9.52 -2.27
C TYR A 122 5.45 8.12 -2.89
N GLN A 123 5.63 7.08 -2.09
CA GLN A 123 5.46 5.70 -2.53
C GLN A 123 3.98 5.44 -2.87
N GLY A 124 3.72 5.05 -4.13
CA GLY A 124 2.38 4.93 -4.72
C GLY A 124 2.18 5.86 -5.93
N TYR A 125 2.98 6.91 -6.07
CA TYR A 125 2.96 7.76 -7.27
C TYR A 125 3.47 7.00 -8.51
N HIS A 126 4.40 6.06 -8.34
CA HIS A 126 4.87 5.19 -9.41
C HIS A 126 3.75 4.28 -9.95
N ASP A 127 2.83 3.82 -9.11
CA ASP A 127 1.69 3.01 -9.54
C ASP A 127 0.77 3.82 -10.48
N ILE A 128 0.50 5.08 -10.15
CA ILE A 128 -0.25 6.01 -11.02
C ILE A 128 0.49 6.24 -12.34
N ALA A 129 1.78 6.58 -12.27
CA ALA A 129 2.58 6.87 -13.46
C ALA A 129 2.72 5.62 -14.35
N SER A 130 2.71 4.41 -13.78
CA SER A 130 2.74 3.15 -14.54
C SER A 130 1.52 3.01 -15.46
N ILE A 131 0.32 3.37 -14.98
CA ILE A 131 -0.90 3.39 -15.80
C ILE A 131 -0.75 4.38 -16.95
N VAL A 132 -0.18 5.55 -16.70
CA VAL A 132 0.08 6.55 -17.76
C VAL A 132 1.04 5.97 -18.81
N VAL A 133 2.11 5.29 -18.41
CA VAL A 133 3.06 4.65 -19.36
C VAL A 133 2.38 3.56 -20.20
N LEU A 134 1.41 2.83 -19.63
CA LEU A 134 0.66 1.78 -20.32
C LEU A 134 -0.42 2.32 -21.26
N VAL A 135 -0.98 3.50 -20.96
CA VAL A 135 -2.02 4.14 -21.78
C VAL A 135 -1.42 4.98 -22.90
N PHE A 136 -0.38 5.76 -22.62
CA PHE A 136 0.21 6.71 -23.56
C PHE A 136 1.45 6.12 -24.23
N LYS A 137 1.40 5.99 -25.56
CA LYS A 137 2.54 5.49 -26.35
C LYS A 137 3.56 6.62 -26.57
N ASP A 138 3.08 7.85 -26.72
CA ASP A 138 3.92 9.04 -26.86
C ASP A 138 4.36 9.60 -25.49
N ASP A 139 5.67 9.73 -25.28
CA ASP A 139 6.25 10.17 -24.00
C ASP A 139 5.99 11.66 -23.70
N ILE A 140 5.79 12.50 -24.72
CA ILE A 140 5.47 13.93 -24.54
C ILE A 140 4.01 14.06 -24.09
N LEU A 141 3.09 13.31 -24.68
CA LEU A 141 1.70 13.24 -24.25
C LEU A 141 1.59 12.65 -22.84
N ALA A 142 2.32 11.57 -22.55
CA ALA A 142 2.40 10.97 -21.21
C ALA A 142 2.86 11.99 -20.16
N TYR A 143 3.92 12.73 -20.45
CA TYR A 143 4.43 13.80 -19.58
C TYR A 143 3.41 14.92 -19.39
N ARG A 144 2.85 15.45 -20.48
CA ARG A 144 1.86 16.55 -20.43
C ARG A 144 0.58 16.14 -19.70
N PHE A 145 0.20 14.86 -19.78
CA PHE A 145 -0.91 14.30 -19.02
C PHE A 145 -0.56 14.13 -17.53
N LEU A 146 0.51 13.41 -17.19
CA LEU A 146 0.88 13.15 -15.79
C LEU A 146 1.18 14.44 -15.03
N TYR A 147 1.86 15.40 -15.66
CA TYR A 147 2.11 16.72 -15.09
C TYR A 147 0.80 17.42 -14.66
N CYS A 148 -0.20 17.43 -15.53
CA CYS A 148 -1.51 18.01 -15.23
C CYS A 148 -2.29 17.20 -14.19
N LEU A 149 -2.24 15.86 -14.28
CA LEU A 149 -2.86 14.95 -13.33
C LEU A 149 -2.32 15.20 -11.91
N SER A 150 -1.00 15.36 -11.78
CA SER A 150 -0.34 15.62 -10.50
C SER A 150 -0.81 16.91 -9.85
N VAL A 151 -0.94 17.99 -10.64
CA VAL A 151 -1.46 19.26 -10.11
C VAL A 151 -2.95 19.19 -9.81
N LYS A 152 -3.77 18.58 -10.67
CA LYS A 152 -5.24 18.62 -10.56
C LYS A 152 -5.83 17.59 -9.60
N TYR A 153 -5.18 16.46 -9.40
CA TYR A 153 -5.73 15.31 -8.66
C TYR A 153 -4.82 14.80 -7.53
N LEU A 154 -3.52 15.14 -7.50
CA LEU A 154 -2.58 14.52 -6.56
C LEU A 154 -1.83 15.51 -5.65
N ARG A 155 -1.84 16.81 -5.97
CA ARG A 155 -0.94 17.78 -5.33
C ARG A 155 -1.03 17.79 -3.80
N ASP A 156 -2.21 17.60 -3.23
CA ASP A 156 -2.40 17.58 -1.78
C ASP A 156 -1.61 16.43 -1.12
N HIS A 157 -1.45 15.31 -1.83
CA HIS A 157 -0.71 14.12 -1.39
C HIS A 157 0.81 14.27 -1.56
N MET A 158 1.24 15.20 -2.40
CA MET A 158 2.65 15.47 -2.74
C MET A 158 3.21 16.69 -2.00
N MET A 159 2.48 17.24 -1.04
CA MET A 159 2.99 18.34 -0.20
C MET A 159 4.12 17.85 0.72
N CYS A 160 4.82 18.78 1.37
CA CYS A 160 5.95 18.45 2.25
C CYS A 160 5.57 17.65 3.52
N ASN A 161 4.28 17.47 3.78
CA ASN A 161 3.72 16.54 4.75
C ASN A 161 2.32 16.09 4.32
N LEU A 162 1.84 14.98 4.89
CA LEU A 162 0.52 14.38 4.58
C LEU A 162 -0.66 15.06 5.28
N SER A 163 -0.46 16.18 5.99
CA SER A 163 -1.57 16.87 6.68
C SER A 163 -2.74 17.19 5.75
N PRO A 164 -2.53 17.69 4.50
CA PRO A 164 -3.64 17.93 3.57
C PRO A 164 -4.41 16.65 3.26
N THR A 165 -3.71 15.54 2.97
CA THR A 165 -4.34 14.22 2.75
C THR A 165 -5.16 13.77 3.95
N MET A 166 -4.62 13.89 5.16
CA MET A 166 -5.32 13.46 6.38
C MET A 166 -6.64 14.23 6.58
N SER A 167 -6.64 15.55 6.33
CA SER A 167 -7.87 16.34 6.34
C SER A 167 -8.89 15.87 5.28
N GLN A 168 -8.43 15.38 4.12
CA GLN A 168 -9.34 14.77 3.13
C GLN A 168 -9.92 13.44 3.64
N LEU A 169 -9.13 12.61 4.30
CA LEU A 169 -9.58 11.32 4.82
C LEU A 169 -10.62 11.49 5.95
N ASP A 170 -10.53 12.54 6.75
CA ASP A 170 -11.51 12.88 7.79
C ASP A 170 -12.93 13.14 7.23
N LEU A 171 -13.05 13.44 5.92
CA LEU A 171 -14.34 13.55 5.24
C LEU A 171 -15.05 12.19 5.12
N ILE A 172 -14.32 11.08 5.07
CA ILE A 172 -14.88 9.74 4.81
C ILE A 172 -15.82 9.30 5.95
N PRO A 173 -15.42 9.30 7.23
CA PRO A 173 -16.33 8.94 8.32
C PRO A 173 -17.53 9.87 8.43
N GLU A 174 -17.37 11.20 8.28
CA GLU A 174 -18.49 12.15 8.36
C GLU A 174 -19.48 11.97 7.19
N LEU A 175 -18.96 11.70 5.98
CA LEU A 175 -19.81 11.39 4.84
C LEU A 175 -20.58 10.09 5.07
N MET A 176 -19.92 9.07 5.65
CA MET A 176 -20.55 7.80 6.00
C MET A 176 -21.64 7.99 7.06
N GLU A 177 -21.46 8.87 8.05
CA GLU A 177 -22.48 9.19 9.07
C GLU A 177 -23.82 9.60 8.43
N LYS A 178 -23.75 10.38 7.34
CA LYS A 178 -24.95 10.87 6.63
C LYS A 178 -25.57 9.83 5.68
N ILE A 179 -24.82 8.81 5.28
CA ILE A 179 -25.19 7.85 4.24
C ILE A 179 -25.62 6.51 4.84
N ASP A 180 -24.92 6.06 5.87
CA ASP A 180 -25.15 4.82 6.59
C ASP A 180 -24.67 4.96 8.05
N PRO A 181 -25.53 5.46 8.95
CA PRO A 181 -25.18 5.67 10.35
C PRO A 181 -24.75 4.39 11.08
N GLU A 182 -25.16 3.21 10.61
CA GLU A 182 -24.76 1.94 11.21
C GLU A 182 -23.33 1.59 10.82
N LEU A 183 -22.99 1.66 9.54
CA LEU A 183 -21.61 1.45 9.09
C LEU A 183 -20.67 2.53 9.65
N HIS A 184 -21.16 3.77 9.80
CA HIS A 184 -20.41 4.82 10.49
C HIS A 184 -19.99 4.39 11.89
N LYS A 185 -20.89 3.85 12.72
CA LYS A 185 -20.57 3.39 14.09
C LYS A 185 -19.48 2.31 14.11
N VAL A 186 -19.42 1.49 13.06
CA VAL A 186 -18.39 0.45 12.91
C VAL A 186 -17.03 1.07 12.64
N ILE A 187 -16.96 2.07 11.74
CA ILE A 187 -15.69 2.61 11.24
C ILE A 187 -15.21 3.87 11.98
N SER A 188 -16.08 4.53 12.76
CA SER A 188 -15.82 5.83 13.38
C SER A 188 -14.77 5.80 14.48
N ASN A 189 -14.52 4.64 15.07
CA ASN A 189 -13.53 4.48 16.14
C ASN A 189 -12.09 4.45 15.59
N ALA A 190 -11.91 3.97 14.36
CA ALA A 190 -10.63 4.00 13.67
C ALA A 190 -10.33 5.41 13.10
N HIS A 191 -9.06 5.79 13.04
CA HIS A 191 -8.67 6.91 12.18
C HIS A 191 -8.80 6.49 10.70
N PRO A 192 -9.18 7.36 9.76
CA PRO A 192 -9.47 6.95 8.39
C PRO A 192 -8.22 6.62 7.53
N ILE A 193 -7.10 6.26 8.17
CA ILE A 193 -5.83 5.86 7.52
C ILE A 193 -6.01 4.59 6.69
N TYR A 194 -7.02 3.76 6.97
CA TYR A 194 -7.37 2.59 6.14
C TYR A 194 -7.67 2.96 4.67
N ALA A 195 -8.04 4.21 4.39
CA ALA A 195 -8.32 4.70 3.04
C ALA A 195 -7.08 5.30 2.35
N LEU A 196 -5.99 5.51 3.08
CA LEU A 196 -4.85 6.31 2.61
C LEU A 196 -4.26 5.76 1.32
N SER A 197 -3.97 4.46 1.26
CA SER A 197 -3.38 3.80 0.09
C SER A 197 -4.26 3.96 -1.15
N SER A 198 -5.57 3.78 -1.01
CA SER A 198 -6.55 3.95 -2.09
C SER A 198 -6.62 5.38 -2.60
N ILE A 199 -6.67 6.36 -1.69
CA ILE A 199 -6.82 7.76 -2.07
C ILE A 199 -5.53 8.28 -2.71
N ILE A 200 -4.35 8.03 -2.13
CA ILE A 200 -3.12 8.59 -2.69
C ILE A 200 -2.76 7.95 -4.04
N SER A 201 -3.08 6.67 -4.25
CA SER A 201 -2.77 5.96 -5.51
C SER A 201 -3.88 6.09 -6.57
N LEU A 202 -4.95 6.84 -6.35
CA LEU A 202 -6.14 6.81 -7.22
C LEU A 202 -6.64 5.37 -7.48
N PHE A 203 -6.65 4.55 -6.43
CA PHE A 203 -7.00 3.13 -6.40
C PHE A 203 -6.09 2.19 -7.20
N THR A 204 -5.02 2.67 -7.85
CA THR A 204 -4.15 1.79 -8.67
C THR A 204 -3.47 0.71 -7.83
N HIS A 205 -3.14 1.00 -6.57
CA HIS A 205 -2.57 0.03 -5.63
C HIS A 205 -3.59 -1.04 -5.18
N ASN A 206 -4.89 -0.80 -5.32
CA ASN A 206 -5.90 -1.75 -4.86
C ASN A 206 -6.25 -2.82 -5.89
N PHE A 207 -6.09 -2.53 -7.19
CA PHE A 207 -6.51 -3.41 -8.26
C PHE A 207 -5.33 -4.24 -8.79
N SER A 208 -5.46 -5.56 -8.74
CA SER A 208 -4.51 -6.46 -9.40
C SER A 208 -4.64 -6.41 -10.93
N ASN A 209 -5.83 -6.08 -11.45
CA ASN A 209 -6.07 -5.89 -12.86
C ASN A 209 -6.19 -4.40 -13.22
N VAL A 210 -5.36 -3.96 -14.17
CA VAL A 210 -5.30 -2.58 -14.67
C VAL A 210 -6.64 -2.10 -15.25
N ASN A 211 -7.46 -3.00 -15.82
CA ASN A 211 -8.73 -2.65 -16.45
C ASN A 211 -9.72 -2.00 -15.45
N HIS A 212 -9.76 -2.47 -14.21
CA HIS A 212 -10.61 -1.85 -13.17
C HIS A 212 -10.13 -0.43 -12.83
N ALA A 213 -8.81 -0.23 -12.72
CA ALA A 213 -8.24 1.08 -12.43
C ALA A 213 -8.56 2.10 -13.54
N VAL A 214 -8.36 1.72 -14.81
CA VAL A 214 -8.64 2.62 -15.93
C VAL A 214 -10.13 2.90 -16.11
N MET A 215 -11.03 1.93 -15.85
CA MET A 215 -12.48 2.15 -15.86
C MET A 215 -12.92 3.16 -14.78
N LEU A 216 -12.33 3.08 -13.58
CA LEU A 216 -12.55 4.03 -12.51
C LEU A 216 -12.03 5.43 -12.89
N TRP A 217 -10.86 5.51 -13.54
CA TRP A 217 -10.29 6.77 -14.02
C TRP A 217 -11.10 7.40 -15.15
N ASP A 218 -11.60 6.59 -16.10
CA ASP A 218 -12.54 7.02 -17.14
C ASP A 218 -13.70 7.78 -16.46
N PHE A 219 -14.35 7.17 -15.47
CA PHE A 219 -15.43 7.81 -14.73
C PHE A 219 -15.01 9.11 -14.02
N ILE A 220 -13.88 9.12 -13.30
CA ILE A 220 -13.40 10.33 -12.59
C ILE A 220 -13.17 11.50 -13.56
N PHE A 221 -12.55 11.24 -14.71
CA PHE A 221 -12.23 12.29 -15.69
C PHE A 221 -13.49 12.79 -16.42
N PHE A 222 -14.43 11.89 -16.74
CA PHE A 222 -15.72 12.26 -17.31
C PHE A 222 -16.62 13.03 -16.34
N LYS A 223 -16.43 12.89 -15.03
CA LYS A 223 -17.08 13.76 -14.03
C LYS A 223 -16.37 15.10 -13.82
N ASP A 224 -15.12 15.26 -14.30
CA ASP A 224 -14.26 16.45 -14.10
C ASP A 224 -14.30 16.96 -12.64
N SER A 225 -14.20 16.02 -11.70
CA SER A 225 -14.28 16.30 -10.27
C SER A 225 -13.34 15.39 -9.47
N PRO A 226 -12.24 15.92 -8.90
CA PRO A 226 -11.36 15.17 -8.00
C PRO A 226 -12.06 14.66 -6.74
N GLN A 227 -13.15 15.29 -6.31
CA GLN A 227 -13.94 14.87 -5.14
C GLN A 227 -14.53 13.47 -5.31
N MET A 228 -14.71 13.00 -6.56
CA MET A 228 -15.24 11.67 -6.84
C MET A 228 -14.40 10.56 -6.21
N ILE A 229 -13.11 10.77 -5.98
CA ILE A 229 -12.25 9.78 -5.33
C ILE A 229 -12.78 9.38 -3.94
N LEU A 230 -13.27 10.36 -3.17
CA LEU A 230 -13.82 10.13 -1.83
C LEU A 230 -15.21 9.48 -1.92
N TYR A 231 -16.05 9.92 -2.87
CA TYR A 231 -17.37 9.32 -3.08
C TYR A 231 -17.28 7.87 -3.54
N ILE A 232 -16.30 7.52 -4.38
CA ILE A 232 -16.07 6.14 -4.81
C ILE A 232 -15.64 5.29 -3.62
N TYR A 233 -14.72 5.78 -2.78
CA TYR A 233 -14.32 5.05 -1.58
C TYR A 233 -15.50 4.79 -0.64
N VAL A 234 -16.32 5.82 -0.38
CA VAL A 234 -17.54 5.70 0.44
C VAL A 234 -18.58 4.78 -0.21
N ALA A 235 -18.74 4.82 -1.54
CA ALA A 235 -19.62 3.92 -2.26
C ALA A 235 -19.16 2.47 -2.14
N MET A 236 -17.86 2.19 -2.24
CA MET A 236 -17.29 0.85 -2.03
C MET A 236 -17.57 0.35 -0.62
N LEU A 237 -17.34 1.17 0.41
CA LEU A 237 -17.67 0.81 1.80
C LEU A 237 -19.16 0.48 1.96
N LYS A 238 -20.04 1.27 1.36
CA LYS A 238 -21.50 1.03 1.44
C LYS A 238 -21.92 -0.21 0.66
N TYR A 239 -21.36 -0.43 -0.53
CA TYR A 239 -21.72 -1.53 -1.40
C TYR A 239 -21.32 -2.88 -0.79
N PHE A 240 -20.13 -2.97 -0.20
CA PHE A 240 -19.62 -4.17 0.46
C PHE A 240 -19.85 -4.18 1.98
N LYS A 241 -20.88 -3.47 2.46
CA LYS A 241 -21.15 -3.30 3.90
C LYS A 241 -21.30 -4.65 4.60
N ASP A 242 -22.06 -5.56 4.01
CA ASP A 242 -22.42 -6.82 4.65
C ASP A 242 -21.20 -7.74 4.79
N GLU A 243 -20.35 -7.81 3.76
CA GLU A 243 -19.10 -8.57 3.78
C GLU A 243 -18.09 -7.99 4.78
N ILE A 244 -17.96 -6.65 4.82
CA ILE A 244 -17.09 -5.96 5.79
C ILE A 244 -17.54 -6.27 7.22
N VAL A 245 -18.83 -6.17 7.52
CA VAL A 245 -19.37 -6.43 8.86
C VAL A 245 -19.21 -7.89 9.25
N LEU A 246 -19.40 -8.81 8.31
CA LEU A 246 -19.21 -10.25 8.53
C LEU A 246 -17.75 -10.56 8.88
N GLU A 247 -16.78 -10.05 8.12
CA GLU A 247 -15.34 -10.28 8.34
C GLU A 247 -14.85 -9.66 9.67
N LEU A 248 -15.39 -8.49 10.03
CA LEU A 248 -15.15 -7.89 11.35
C LEU A 248 -15.75 -8.73 12.48
N GLY A 249 -16.92 -9.33 12.26
CA GLY A 249 -17.54 -10.28 13.18
C GLY A 249 -16.64 -11.48 13.44
N GLU A 250 -16.11 -12.09 12.38
CA GLU A 250 -15.17 -13.23 12.46
C GLU A 250 -13.89 -12.88 13.24
N MET A 251 -13.26 -11.74 12.91
CA MET A 251 -12.06 -11.27 13.63
C MET A 251 -12.33 -10.96 15.11
N SER A 252 -13.49 -10.37 15.42
CA SER A 252 -13.86 -10.03 16.80
C SER A 252 -14.20 -11.25 17.65
N SER A 253 -14.75 -12.31 17.05
CA SER A 253 -15.03 -13.57 17.76
C SER A 253 -13.75 -14.28 18.26
N PHE A 254 -12.61 -14.03 17.61
CA PHE A 254 -11.28 -14.43 18.08
C PHE A 254 -10.75 -13.54 19.23
N SER A 255 -11.28 -12.33 19.39
CA SER A 255 -10.91 -11.34 20.41
C SER A 255 -12.01 -11.23 21.47
N LEU A 256 -12.17 -12.29 22.28
CA LEU A 256 -13.21 -12.35 23.31
C LEU A 256 -13.01 -11.29 24.42
N SER A 257 -13.73 -10.19 24.33
CA SER A 257 -14.23 -9.45 25.50
C SER A 257 -15.73 -9.16 25.31
N LYS A 258 -16.54 -9.62 26.26
CA LYS A 258 -18.00 -9.82 26.13
C LYS A 258 -18.85 -8.55 26.14
N ASP A 259 -18.29 -7.34 26.16
CA ASP A 259 -19.03 -6.15 26.61
C ASP A 259 -18.95 -4.91 25.72
N SER A 260 -18.69 -5.00 24.41
CA SER A 260 -18.94 -3.82 23.56
C SER A 260 -19.38 -4.15 22.15
N LYS A 261 -20.48 -3.51 21.70
CA LYS A 261 -20.93 -3.47 20.30
C LYS A 261 -19.96 -2.69 19.37
N SER A 262 -18.70 -2.53 19.76
CA SER A 262 -17.69 -1.77 19.04
C SER A 262 -16.56 -2.70 18.63
N PHE A 263 -16.24 -2.70 17.33
CA PHE A 263 -15.10 -3.42 16.80
C PHE A 263 -13.78 -2.77 17.24
N ASP A 264 -12.76 -3.60 17.44
CA ASP A 264 -11.43 -3.14 17.80
C ASP A 264 -10.78 -2.31 16.68
N MET A 265 -9.98 -1.32 17.10
CA MET A 265 -9.23 -0.38 16.29
C MET A 265 -8.54 -1.06 15.10
N ASP A 266 -7.72 -2.05 15.42
CA ASP A 266 -6.79 -2.67 14.49
C ASP A 266 -7.52 -3.63 13.55
N SER A 267 -8.60 -4.25 14.03
CA SER A 267 -9.47 -5.12 13.22
C SER A 267 -10.16 -4.33 12.10
N VAL A 268 -10.73 -3.16 12.42
CA VAL A 268 -11.33 -2.25 11.43
C VAL A 268 -10.29 -1.86 10.38
N HIS A 269 -9.09 -1.47 10.80
CA HIS A 269 -8.03 -1.13 9.86
C HIS A 269 -7.58 -2.33 9.00
N ALA A 270 -7.41 -3.53 9.58
CA ALA A 270 -6.95 -4.72 8.87
C ALA A 270 -7.92 -5.18 7.77
N VAL A 271 -9.23 -5.11 8.04
CA VAL A 271 -10.29 -5.42 7.07
C VAL A 271 -10.36 -4.33 6.00
N LEU A 272 -10.50 -3.07 6.40
CA LEU A 272 -10.73 -1.96 5.47
C LEU A 272 -9.51 -1.60 4.60
N ASN A 273 -8.30 -1.98 4.98
CA ASN A 273 -7.14 -1.77 4.13
C ASN A 273 -7.08 -2.77 2.95
N ASN A 274 -7.76 -3.91 3.04
CA ASN A 274 -7.63 -5.01 2.07
C ASN A 274 -8.93 -5.38 1.35
N PHE A 275 -10.10 -4.90 1.81
CA PHE A 275 -11.39 -5.30 1.24
C PHE A 275 -11.49 -5.03 -0.27
N ILE A 276 -11.05 -3.86 -0.75
CA ILE A 276 -11.09 -3.54 -2.19
C ILE A 276 -10.28 -4.56 -2.98
N SER A 277 -9.03 -4.80 -2.57
CA SER A 277 -8.18 -5.78 -3.25
C SER A 277 -8.73 -7.19 -3.17
N LYS A 278 -9.45 -7.56 -2.10
CA LYS A 278 -10.13 -8.86 -1.96
C LYS A 278 -11.28 -9.02 -2.95
N HIS A 279 -12.10 -7.98 -3.13
CA HIS A 279 -13.26 -7.99 -4.02
C HIS A 279 -12.89 -7.84 -5.51
N PHE A 280 -11.77 -7.21 -5.85
CA PHE A 280 -11.37 -6.93 -7.22
C PHE A 280 -10.05 -7.61 -7.66
N LYS A 281 -9.73 -8.80 -7.11
CA LYS A 281 -8.51 -9.57 -7.46
C LYS A 281 -8.45 -9.96 -8.93
N GLU A 282 -9.56 -10.41 -9.48
CA GLU A 282 -9.64 -10.94 -10.83
C GLU A 282 -10.63 -10.10 -11.65
N PHE A 283 -10.36 -9.97 -12.94
CA PHE A 283 -11.30 -9.32 -13.84
C PHE A 283 -12.28 -10.35 -14.35
N SER A 284 -13.52 -10.24 -13.87
CA SER A 284 -14.65 -11.07 -14.26
C SER A 284 -15.81 -10.17 -14.64
N THR A 285 -16.78 -10.71 -15.38
CA THR A 285 -18.02 -9.98 -15.67
C THR A 285 -18.72 -9.52 -14.39
N HIS A 286 -18.63 -10.31 -13.31
CA HIS A 286 -19.20 -9.96 -12.01
C HIS A 286 -18.47 -8.76 -11.38
N SER A 287 -17.12 -8.79 -11.31
CA SER A 287 -16.34 -7.69 -10.75
C SER A 287 -16.48 -6.39 -11.55
N LYS A 288 -16.60 -6.49 -12.88
CA LYS A 288 -16.89 -5.34 -13.75
C LYS A 288 -18.25 -4.73 -13.42
N ASN A 289 -19.29 -5.55 -13.26
CA ASN A 289 -20.63 -5.10 -12.90
C ASN A 289 -20.66 -4.48 -11.50
N ASP A 290 -19.98 -5.09 -10.52
CA ASP A 290 -19.85 -4.52 -9.18
C ASP A 290 -19.18 -3.15 -9.21
N LEU A 291 -18.11 -3.00 -9.98
CA LEU A 291 -17.46 -1.70 -10.15
C LEU A 291 -18.41 -0.69 -10.79
N ALA A 292 -19.14 -1.06 -11.85
CA ALA A 292 -20.13 -0.18 -12.47
C ALA A 292 -21.22 0.27 -11.47
N ASN A 293 -21.73 -0.66 -10.66
CA ASN A 293 -22.72 -0.36 -9.61
C ASN A 293 -22.16 0.57 -8.54
N VAL A 294 -20.92 0.34 -8.09
CA VAL A 294 -20.20 1.22 -7.15
C VAL A 294 -20.03 2.62 -7.73
N LEU A 295 -19.65 2.76 -9.00
CA LEU A 295 -19.48 4.06 -9.65
C LEU A 295 -20.82 4.79 -9.83
N ALA A 296 -21.89 4.07 -10.17
CA ALA A 296 -23.24 4.62 -10.23
C ALA A 296 -23.73 5.09 -8.85
N LEU A 297 -23.48 4.31 -7.80
CA LEU A 297 -23.75 4.68 -6.42
C LEU A 297 -22.95 5.92 -6.02
N ALA A 298 -21.65 6.00 -6.36
CA ALA A 298 -20.82 7.17 -6.09
C ALA A 298 -21.38 8.43 -6.77
N ASP A 299 -21.82 8.35 -8.03
CA ASP A 299 -22.46 9.47 -8.73
C ASP A 299 -23.73 9.94 -8.00
N HIS A 300 -24.60 9.01 -7.61
CA HIS A 300 -25.81 9.31 -6.86
C HIS A 300 -25.49 9.97 -5.50
N LEU A 301 -24.53 9.43 -4.74
CA LEU A 301 -24.10 9.99 -3.46
C LEU A 301 -23.54 11.40 -3.60
N SER A 302 -22.77 11.66 -4.66
CA SER A 302 -22.17 12.97 -4.93
C SER A 302 -23.21 14.08 -5.15
N LYS A 303 -24.33 13.74 -5.81
CA LYS A 303 -25.46 14.64 -6.03
C LYS A 303 -26.26 14.91 -4.75
N LYS A 304 -26.38 13.91 -3.88
CA LYS A 304 -27.20 13.99 -2.67
C LYS A 304 -26.46 14.63 -1.48
N HIS A 305 -25.17 14.33 -1.31
CA HIS A 305 -24.39 14.69 -0.13
C HIS A 305 -23.18 15.54 -0.50
N SER A 306 -23.33 16.86 -0.56
CA SER A 306 -22.22 17.77 -0.90
C SER A 306 -21.13 17.79 0.18
N LEU A 307 -19.86 17.60 -0.22
CA LEU A 307 -18.70 17.67 0.70
C LEU A 307 -18.57 19.03 1.38
N THR A 308 -18.92 20.13 0.71
CA THR A 308 -18.77 21.49 1.27
C THR A 308 -19.69 21.77 2.46
N LYS A 309 -20.73 20.94 2.66
CA LYS A 309 -21.65 21.01 3.79
C LYS A 309 -21.19 20.15 4.99
N LEU A 310 -20.03 19.49 4.89
CA LEU A 310 -19.45 18.72 5.99
C LEU A 310 -18.67 19.66 6.93
N LYS A 311 -18.70 19.37 8.24
CA LYS A 311 -17.97 20.13 9.26
C LYS A 311 -16.47 20.00 9.03
N THR A 312 -16.00 18.78 8.81
CA THR A 312 -14.59 18.45 8.51
C THR A 312 -14.08 19.15 7.25
N PHE A 313 -14.95 19.51 6.30
CA PHE A 313 -14.55 20.24 5.10
C PHE A 313 -13.95 21.62 5.38
N HIS A 314 -14.27 22.24 6.52
CA HIS A 314 -13.67 23.52 6.93
C HIS A 314 -12.16 23.41 7.21
N SER A 315 -11.67 22.20 7.48
CA SER A 315 -10.23 21.92 7.64
C SER A 315 -9.48 21.77 6.32
N ILE A 316 -10.20 21.58 5.20
CA ILE A 316 -9.60 21.45 3.88
C ILE A 316 -9.05 22.81 3.44
N SER A 317 -7.77 22.83 3.06
CA SER A 317 -7.14 24.04 2.51
C SER A 317 -7.98 24.64 1.38
N LYS A 318 -8.12 25.96 1.36
CA LYS A 318 -8.75 26.67 0.23
C LYS A 318 -7.98 26.49 -1.09
N TYR A 319 -6.72 26.06 -1.01
CA TYR A 319 -5.87 25.75 -2.16
C TYR A 319 -5.86 24.26 -2.51
N SER A 320 -6.50 23.40 -1.70
CA SER A 320 -6.68 21.97 -1.98
C SER A 320 -7.27 21.73 -3.36
N PHE A 321 -6.89 20.63 -4.02
CA PHE A 321 -7.55 20.21 -5.26
C PHE A 321 -9.05 19.91 -5.10
N LEU A 322 -9.51 19.61 -3.87
CA LEU A 322 -10.94 19.45 -3.57
C LEU A 322 -11.71 20.77 -3.65
N ASN A 323 -11.05 21.91 -3.39
CA ASN A 323 -11.63 23.26 -3.46
C ASN A 323 -11.34 23.96 -4.79
N ARG A 324 -10.18 23.67 -5.40
CA ARG A 324 -9.67 24.32 -6.61
C ARG A 324 -9.23 23.26 -7.61
N LYS A 325 -10.17 22.81 -8.44
CA LYS A 325 -9.94 21.78 -9.46
C LYS A 325 -9.11 22.24 -10.67
N THR A 326 -8.81 23.53 -10.78
CA THR A 326 -8.09 24.08 -11.93
C THR A 326 -6.60 23.79 -11.85
N TYR A 327 -5.99 23.57 -13.01
CA TYR A 327 -4.53 23.62 -13.13
C TYR A 327 -4.06 25.07 -12.89
N SER A 328 -3.23 25.29 -11.86
CA SER A 328 -2.65 26.59 -11.56
C SER A 328 -1.39 26.47 -10.71
N LEU A 329 -0.25 26.85 -11.27
CA LEU A 329 1.02 26.89 -10.55
C LEU A 329 1.03 27.94 -9.43
N VAL A 330 0.22 29.00 -9.56
CA VAL A 330 0.02 29.98 -8.48
C VAL A 330 -0.64 29.32 -7.27
N ILE A 331 -1.70 28.54 -7.50
CA ILE A 331 -2.39 27.81 -6.43
C ILE A 331 -1.45 26.78 -5.79
N LEU A 332 -0.71 26.03 -6.60
CA LEU A 332 0.29 25.08 -6.12
C LEU A 332 1.32 25.73 -5.19
N ARG A 333 1.91 26.85 -5.61
CA ARG A 333 2.88 27.61 -4.81
C ARG A 333 2.29 28.15 -3.52
N LEU A 334 1.06 28.64 -3.56
CA LEU A 334 0.37 29.12 -2.36
C LEU A 334 0.08 27.99 -1.37
N GLN A 335 -0.33 26.82 -1.87
CA GLN A 335 -0.55 25.63 -1.04
C GLN A 335 0.75 25.16 -0.39
N SER A 336 1.84 25.03 -1.17
CA SER A 336 3.14 24.63 -0.65
C SER A 336 3.64 25.58 0.45
N LYS A 337 3.50 26.90 0.26
CA LYS A 337 3.80 27.91 1.30
C LYS A 337 2.94 27.74 2.55
N GLU A 338 1.64 27.51 2.40
CA GLU A 338 0.72 27.29 3.51
C GLU A 338 1.12 26.06 4.34
N THR A 339 1.41 24.94 3.67
CA THR A 339 1.81 23.69 4.32
C THR A 339 3.15 23.83 5.04
N LEU A 340 4.13 24.51 4.44
CA LEU A 340 5.43 24.82 5.08
C LEU A 340 5.28 25.71 6.31
N LEU A 341 4.43 26.73 6.25
CA LEU A 341 4.16 27.61 7.40
C LEU A 341 3.48 26.83 8.54
N HIS A 342 2.52 25.97 8.22
CA HIS A 342 1.87 25.10 9.20
C HIS A 342 2.87 24.14 9.84
N GLN A 343 3.77 23.53 9.06
CA GLN A 343 4.84 22.66 9.56
C GLN A 343 5.81 23.40 10.48
N ARG A 344 6.16 24.66 10.17
CA ARG A 344 7.03 25.49 11.03
C ARG A 344 6.36 25.89 12.34
N LYS A 345 5.06 26.22 12.30
CA LYS A 345 4.27 26.55 13.51
C LYS A 345 4.12 25.36 14.44
N THR A 346 3.76 24.20 13.89
CA THR A 346 3.68 22.94 14.66
C THR A 346 5.06 22.46 15.09
N GLY A 347 6.12 22.74 14.30
CA GLY A 347 7.54 22.46 14.59
C GLY A 347 8.06 23.06 15.90
N LYS A 348 7.48 24.18 16.34
CA LYS A 348 7.80 24.80 17.63
C LYS A 348 7.08 24.14 18.82
N ASN A 349 5.98 23.40 18.59
CA ASN A 349 5.28 22.60 19.60
C ASN A 349 5.77 21.14 19.53
N LYS A 350 6.78 20.80 20.33
CA LYS A 350 7.52 19.51 20.32
C LYS A 350 6.69 18.24 20.57
N ASN A 351 5.38 18.32 20.84
CA ASN A 351 4.57 17.15 21.24
C ASN A 351 3.74 16.51 20.10
N THR A 352 3.44 17.21 19.00
CA THR A 352 2.60 16.68 17.90
C THR A 352 3.40 15.94 16.82
N HIS A 353 4.73 16.14 16.75
CA HIS A 353 5.59 15.61 15.69
C HIS A 353 5.89 14.11 15.74
N LYS A 354 5.60 13.43 16.86
CA LYS A 354 5.82 11.97 16.96
C LYS A 354 4.79 11.14 16.19
N LYS A 355 3.56 11.64 15.99
CA LYS A 355 2.49 10.89 15.30
C LYS A 355 2.63 10.87 13.77
N PHE A 356 3.12 11.95 13.17
CA PHE A 356 3.11 12.10 11.69
C PHE A 356 4.41 11.67 11.01
N ARG A 357 5.54 11.62 11.73
CA ARG A 357 6.81 11.08 11.20
C ARG A 357 6.74 9.56 10.99
N LEU A 358 5.86 8.86 11.72
CA LEU A 358 5.62 7.42 11.59
C LEU A 358 4.93 7.07 10.26
N VAL A 359 4.04 7.94 9.75
CA VAL A 359 3.34 7.71 8.47
C VAL A 359 4.31 7.82 7.28
N TYR A 360 5.27 8.74 7.32
CA TYR A 360 6.35 8.80 6.32
C TYR A 360 7.33 7.62 6.41
N PHE A 361 7.54 7.04 7.60
CA PHE A 361 8.41 5.87 7.77
C PHE A 361 7.73 4.57 7.31
N LEU A 362 6.42 4.43 7.55
CA LEU A 362 5.61 3.30 7.08
C LEU A 362 5.46 3.26 5.54
N LEU A 363 5.55 4.40 4.87
CA LEU A 363 5.60 4.54 3.41
C LEU A 363 7.03 4.47 2.83
N GLY A 364 8.05 4.19 3.65
CA GLY A 364 9.46 4.11 3.23
C GLY A 364 10.11 2.73 3.46
N SER A 365 9.40 1.78 4.07
CA SER A 365 9.85 0.40 4.21
C SER A 365 9.34 -0.47 3.06
N LYS A 366 10.28 -1.07 2.32
CA LYS A 366 10.09 -2.08 1.26
C LYS A 366 8.80 -2.91 1.46
N LEU A 367 7.84 -2.77 0.55
CA LEU A 367 6.69 -3.67 0.41
C LEU A 367 6.66 -4.13 -1.05
N TYR A 368 6.86 -5.42 -1.30
CA TYR A 368 6.18 -6.11 -2.40
C TYR A 368 5.73 -7.52 -1.93
N MET A 369 4.46 -7.79 -2.24
CA MET A 369 3.82 -9.10 -2.43
C MET A 369 3.42 -9.96 -1.21
N PHE A 370 2.11 -9.90 -0.95
CA PHE A 370 1.18 -10.81 -0.24
C PHE A 370 1.00 -10.76 1.29
N LYS A 371 -0.26 -10.42 1.66
CA LYS A 371 -1.04 -10.67 2.90
C LYS A 371 -0.63 -9.92 4.20
N LEU A 372 -1.61 -9.16 4.73
CA LEU A 372 -1.86 -8.69 6.12
C LEU A 372 -0.67 -8.75 7.12
N SER A 373 -0.41 -7.69 7.89
CA SER A 373 -1.13 -7.45 9.16
C SER A 373 -0.86 -6.05 9.68
N ILE A 374 -1.84 -5.46 10.38
CA ILE A 374 -1.82 -4.06 10.81
C ILE A 374 -1.76 -3.92 12.33
N GLY A 375 -1.16 -2.82 12.79
CA GLY A 375 -1.44 -2.25 14.10
C GLY A 375 -0.60 -1.00 14.39
N VAL A 376 -1.24 0.14 14.60
CA VAL A 376 -0.59 1.33 15.20
C VAL A 376 -1.24 1.63 16.54
N GLY A 377 -0.51 1.35 17.61
CA GLY A 377 -0.31 2.34 18.66
C GLY A 377 -0.72 1.95 20.08
N ILE A 378 0.28 1.58 20.90
CA ILE A 378 0.43 2.06 22.28
C ILE A 378 1.91 2.33 22.50
N ILE A 379 2.25 3.42 23.19
CA ILE A 379 3.62 3.73 23.64
C ILE A 379 4.09 2.63 24.60
N GLY A 380 4.60 1.54 24.06
CA GLY A 380 5.60 0.67 24.67
C GLY A 380 6.90 0.88 23.92
N ILE A 381 8.04 0.67 24.56
CA ILE A 381 9.32 0.63 23.85
C ILE A 381 9.16 -0.36 22.68
N VAL A 382 9.13 0.13 21.44
CA VAL A 382 9.24 -0.71 20.26
C VAL A 382 10.69 -1.12 20.22
N ILE A 383 10.92 -2.38 20.57
CA ILE A 383 12.16 -3.02 20.22
C ILE A 383 11.94 -3.69 18.86
N ASN A 384 12.66 -3.11 17.90
CA ASN A 384 13.18 -3.70 16.68
C ASN A 384 12.81 -5.18 16.45
N GLY A 385 12.06 -5.41 15.36
CA GLY A 385 11.56 -6.71 14.91
C GLY A 385 12.66 -7.75 14.74
N LEU A 386 12.32 -9.03 14.94
CA LEU A 386 13.30 -10.08 15.15
C LEU A 386 13.29 -11.07 13.98
N LEU A 387 14.30 -10.94 13.11
CA LEU A 387 14.51 -11.66 11.85
C LEU A 387 15.68 -12.66 11.96
N ARG A 388 15.66 -13.73 11.17
CA ARG A 388 16.35 -14.98 11.52
C ARG A 388 16.75 -15.83 10.34
N ASP A 389 17.83 -16.58 10.55
CA ASP A 389 18.26 -17.72 9.76
C ASP A 389 18.97 -18.70 10.70
N GLY A 390 18.93 -19.98 10.31
CA GLY A 390 19.95 -20.97 10.56
C GLY A 390 20.66 -21.34 9.26
N SER A 391 21.99 -21.26 9.23
CA SER A 391 22.82 -21.57 8.07
C SER A 391 23.67 -22.80 8.38
N CYS A 392 23.82 -23.72 7.44
CA CYS A 392 24.70 -24.88 7.59
C CYS A 392 25.58 -25.06 6.36
N ILE A 393 26.90 -25.09 6.59
CA ILE A 393 27.91 -25.40 5.57
C ILE A 393 28.16 -26.91 5.59
N ASN A 394 28.32 -27.53 4.41
CA ASN A 394 28.59 -28.97 4.23
C ASN A 394 27.51 -29.90 4.83
N GLN A 395 26.23 -29.52 4.72
CA GLN A 395 25.12 -30.34 5.22
C GLN A 395 25.20 -31.77 4.63
N GLY A 396 25.12 -32.78 5.50
CA GLY A 396 25.22 -34.19 5.11
C GLY A 396 26.65 -34.75 5.07
N TYR A 397 27.68 -33.96 5.35
CA TYR A 397 29.09 -34.41 5.45
C TYR A 397 29.61 -34.32 6.89
N THR A 398 30.69 -35.05 7.21
CA THR A 398 31.24 -35.14 8.58
C THR A 398 31.84 -33.84 9.11
N ASN A 399 32.07 -32.85 8.25
CA ASN A 399 32.57 -31.52 8.55
C ASN A 399 31.48 -30.43 8.50
N ALA A 400 30.21 -30.82 8.64
CA ALA A 400 29.09 -29.87 8.69
C ALA A 400 29.25 -28.87 9.84
N GLN A 401 29.04 -27.59 9.56
CA GLN A 401 29.04 -26.52 10.56
C GLN A 401 27.77 -25.70 10.41
N ALA A 402 26.94 -25.71 11.45
CA ALA A 402 25.69 -24.96 11.50
C ALA A 402 25.82 -23.79 12.48
N ALA A 403 25.23 -22.65 12.12
CA ALA A 403 25.16 -21.46 12.94
C ALA A 403 23.78 -20.83 12.80
N PHE A 404 23.37 -20.03 13.80
CA PHE A 404 22.11 -19.33 13.78
C PHE A 404 22.33 -17.85 14.03
N ALA A 405 21.40 -17.02 13.55
CA ALA A 405 21.41 -15.59 13.83
C ALA A 405 20.03 -15.06 14.21
N VAL A 406 20.05 -13.99 15.00
CA VAL A 406 18.88 -13.16 15.32
C VAL A 406 19.26 -11.72 15.04
N PHE A 407 18.54 -11.10 14.13
CA PHE A 407 18.71 -9.72 13.71
C PHE A 407 17.51 -8.88 14.15
N PHE A 408 17.79 -7.83 14.91
CA PHE A 408 16.83 -6.82 15.34
C PHE A 408 16.78 -5.65 14.33
N GLY A 409 17.94 -5.20 13.87
CA GLY A 409 18.08 -4.01 13.03
C GLY A 409 19.54 -3.60 12.87
N ASP A 410 19.85 -2.74 11.90
CA ASP A 410 21.24 -2.30 11.68
C ASP A 410 21.80 -1.61 12.94
N ASN A 411 22.97 -2.05 13.40
CA ASN A 411 23.65 -1.59 14.61
C ASN A 411 22.89 -1.81 15.93
N ASP A 412 21.89 -2.71 15.98
CA ASP A 412 21.23 -3.06 17.23
C ASP A 412 22.16 -3.94 18.10
N PRO A 413 22.41 -3.56 19.38
CA PRO A 413 23.34 -4.28 20.24
C PRO A 413 22.92 -5.69 20.63
N ARG A 414 21.71 -6.15 20.25
CA ARG A 414 21.24 -7.51 20.55
C ARG A 414 21.14 -8.37 19.30
N ASN A 415 21.56 -7.85 18.14
CA ASN A 415 21.93 -8.70 17.03
C ASN A 415 22.94 -9.73 17.51
N ILE A 416 22.71 -11.00 17.20
CA ILE A 416 23.59 -12.09 17.59
C ILE A 416 23.69 -13.11 16.47
N SER A 417 24.89 -13.62 16.24
CA SER A 417 25.17 -14.82 15.47
C SER A 417 25.95 -15.78 16.36
N GLN A 418 25.66 -17.08 16.29
CA GLN A 418 26.39 -18.08 17.06
C GLN A 418 26.42 -19.44 16.36
N LYS A 419 27.58 -20.11 16.39
CA LYS A 419 27.70 -21.51 15.98
C LYS A 419 26.88 -22.44 16.87
N LEU A 420 26.23 -23.42 16.28
CA LEU A 420 25.67 -24.53 17.04
C LEU A 420 26.80 -25.32 17.70
N SER A 421 26.57 -25.76 18.94
CA SER A 421 27.54 -26.58 19.66
C SER A 421 27.87 -27.84 18.86
N SER A 422 29.15 -28.19 18.77
CA SER A 422 29.63 -29.43 18.13
C SER A 422 29.07 -30.72 18.75
N LYS A 423 28.44 -30.63 19.93
CA LYS A 423 27.71 -31.74 20.58
C LYS A 423 26.27 -31.91 20.09
N ARG A 424 25.76 -30.97 19.29
CA ARG A 424 24.43 -31.02 18.66
C ARG A 424 24.55 -31.39 17.20
N GLU A 425 23.49 -31.98 16.66
CA GLU A 425 23.36 -32.24 15.22
C GLU A 425 23.52 -30.94 14.43
N GLN A 426 24.44 -30.96 13.46
CA GLN A 426 24.75 -29.84 12.59
C GLN A 426 23.77 -29.85 11.41
N ASP A 427 22.59 -29.30 11.66
CA ASP A 427 21.48 -29.29 10.71
C ASP A 427 20.82 -27.90 10.68
N VAL A 428 20.45 -27.47 9.47
CA VAL A 428 19.82 -26.15 9.21
C VAL A 428 18.58 -25.98 10.07
N LEU A 429 17.73 -27.01 10.19
CA LEU A 429 16.48 -26.91 10.92
C LEU A 429 16.71 -26.85 12.44
N VAL A 430 17.82 -27.42 12.94
CA VAL A 430 18.23 -27.24 14.34
C VAL A 430 18.69 -25.81 14.58
N ALA A 431 19.39 -25.21 13.62
CA ALA A 431 19.85 -23.82 13.70
C ALA A 431 18.66 -22.84 13.66
N GLU A 432 17.68 -23.07 12.78
CA GLU A 432 16.41 -22.35 12.74
C GLU A 432 15.66 -22.39 14.07
N LEU A 433 15.51 -23.59 14.65
CA LEU A 433 14.87 -23.73 15.94
C LEU A 433 15.64 -23.03 17.07
N GLU A 434 16.98 -23.00 17.02
CA GLU A 434 17.80 -22.32 18.02
C GLU A 434 17.71 -20.78 17.87
N ALA A 435 17.66 -20.25 16.64
CA ALA A 435 17.31 -18.85 16.39
C ALA A 435 15.92 -18.54 16.98
N ILE A 436 14.97 -19.47 16.77
CA ILE A 436 13.60 -19.37 17.26
C ILE A 436 13.53 -19.31 18.78
N ARG A 437 14.29 -20.17 19.45
CA ARG A 437 14.45 -20.17 20.90
C ARG A 437 15.09 -18.89 21.42
N HIS A 438 16.17 -18.43 20.77
CA HIS A 438 16.98 -17.32 21.30
C HIS A 438 16.21 -16.00 21.36
N ALA A 439 15.53 -15.61 20.28
CA ALA A 439 14.77 -14.35 20.35
C ALA A 439 13.49 -14.46 21.20
N LEU A 440 12.89 -15.65 21.38
CA LEU A 440 11.83 -15.82 22.40
C LEU A 440 12.37 -15.53 23.82
N ILE A 441 13.59 -15.97 24.12
CA ILE A 441 14.27 -15.65 25.37
C ILE A 441 14.58 -14.15 25.47
N SER A 442 15.04 -13.52 24.39
CA SER A 442 15.30 -12.08 24.35
C SER A 442 14.03 -11.27 24.63
N ILE A 443 12.90 -11.67 24.05
CA ILE A 443 11.59 -11.08 24.33
C ILE A 443 11.22 -11.27 25.81
N LEU A 444 11.38 -12.48 26.34
CA LEU A 444 11.04 -12.75 27.74
C LEU A 444 11.91 -11.92 28.72
N LYS A 445 13.20 -11.71 28.41
CA LYS A 445 14.07 -10.82 29.18
C LYS A 445 13.56 -9.37 29.18
N GLU A 446 13.05 -8.91 28.04
CA GLU A 446 12.49 -7.57 27.90
C GLU A 446 11.18 -7.40 28.68
N LEU A 447 10.33 -8.42 28.69
CA LEU A 447 9.09 -8.45 29.46
C LEU A 447 9.32 -8.45 30.96
N ASN A 448 10.38 -9.13 31.41
CA ASN A 448 10.73 -9.18 32.84
C ASN A 448 11.44 -7.90 33.32
N HIS A 449 11.75 -6.95 32.44
CA HIS A 449 12.40 -5.71 32.83
C HIS A 449 11.42 -4.80 33.60
N PRO A 450 11.77 -4.26 34.78
CA PRO A 450 10.84 -3.51 35.65
C PRO A 450 10.12 -2.34 34.98
N LYS A 451 10.78 -1.68 34.01
CA LYS A 451 10.20 -0.56 33.22
C LYS A 451 9.07 -0.97 32.27
N ASN A 452 8.82 -2.27 32.08
CA ASN A 452 7.88 -2.80 31.10
C ASN A 452 6.71 -3.59 31.72
N GLN A 453 6.60 -3.66 33.06
CA GLN A 453 5.59 -4.48 33.75
C GLN A 453 4.14 -4.13 33.38
N ASP A 454 3.83 -2.85 33.12
CA ASP A 454 2.47 -2.38 32.79
C ASP A 454 2.26 -2.10 31.29
N ARG A 455 3.20 -2.52 30.43
CA ARG A 455 3.14 -2.24 28.99
C ARG A 455 2.58 -3.43 28.23
N LYS A 456 1.50 -3.20 27.49
CA LYS A 456 1.06 -4.12 26.44
C LYS A 456 2.08 -4.05 25.30
N MET A 457 2.77 -5.16 25.06
CA MET A 457 3.80 -5.28 24.03
C MET A 457 3.36 -6.30 22.99
N ALA A 458 3.67 -6.02 21.73
CA ALA A 458 3.44 -6.91 20.60
C ALA A 458 4.78 -7.22 19.94
N PHE A 459 4.98 -8.46 19.56
CA PHE A 459 6.21 -8.94 18.95
C PHE A 459 5.88 -9.73 17.69
N THR A 460 6.63 -9.48 16.63
CA THR A 460 6.59 -10.30 15.42
C THR A 460 7.98 -10.88 15.21
N ILE A 461 8.00 -12.19 15.10
CA ILE A 461 9.15 -12.98 14.68
C ILE A 461 8.95 -13.32 13.20
N TYR A 462 10.01 -13.21 12.43
CA TYR A 462 10.06 -13.70 11.04
C TYR A 462 11.05 -14.86 10.94
N SER A 463 10.72 -15.88 10.15
CA SER A 463 11.58 -17.02 9.82
C SER A 463 11.19 -17.55 8.44
N ASP A 464 12.15 -18.04 7.68
CA ASP A 464 11.94 -18.69 6.37
C ASP A 464 11.71 -20.20 6.47
N SER A 465 11.69 -20.74 7.70
CA SER A 465 11.45 -22.14 7.96
C SER A 465 10.01 -22.41 8.36
N THR A 466 9.15 -22.71 7.39
CA THR A 466 7.75 -23.15 7.64
C THR A 466 7.68 -24.30 8.65
N SER A 467 8.56 -25.29 8.52
CA SER A 467 8.62 -26.45 9.41
C SER A 467 8.92 -26.06 10.85
N ALA A 468 9.88 -25.16 11.08
CA ALA A 468 10.21 -24.71 12.43
C ALA A 468 9.05 -23.90 13.05
N ILE A 469 8.39 -23.06 12.26
CA ILE A 469 7.21 -22.29 12.69
C ILE A 469 6.07 -23.23 13.10
N GLU A 470 5.71 -24.20 12.25
CA GLU A 470 4.62 -25.14 12.50
C GLU A 470 4.87 -26.00 13.75
N TRP A 471 6.12 -26.42 13.97
CA TRP A 471 6.50 -27.18 15.16
C TRP A 471 6.41 -26.34 16.43
N VAL A 472 6.90 -25.10 16.43
CA VAL A 472 6.87 -24.23 17.62
C VAL A 472 5.46 -23.76 17.96
N THR A 473 4.62 -23.51 16.97
CA THR A 473 3.24 -23.05 17.15
C THR A 473 2.25 -24.17 17.47
N GLY A 474 2.64 -25.44 17.28
CA GLY A 474 1.90 -26.61 17.76
C GLY A 474 1.02 -27.30 16.72
N PHE A 475 1.18 -26.99 15.43
CA PHE A 475 0.37 -27.61 14.37
C PHE A 475 0.86 -29.02 13.98
N HIS A 476 2.14 -29.33 14.18
CA HIS A 476 2.73 -30.63 13.82
C HIS A 476 3.72 -31.18 14.85
N SER A 477 3.92 -32.50 14.83
CA SER A 477 4.92 -33.19 15.66
C SER A 477 6.31 -33.12 15.00
N PRO A 478 7.37 -32.81 15.77
CA PRO A 478 8.73 -32.74 15.23
C PRO A 478 9.34 -34.13 15.00
N ARG A 479 10.46 -34.16 14.27
CA ARG A 479 11.30 -35.36 14.18
C ARG A 479 11.85 -35.73 15.57
N ARG A 480 12.02 -37.03 15.84
CA ARG A 480 12.39 -37.55 17.17
C ARG A 480 13.69 -36.95 17.73
N ASN A 481 14.67 -36.70 16.87
CA ASN A 481 15.96 -36.06 17.20
C ASN A 481 15.85 -34.56 17.53
N MET A 482 14.74 -33.90 17.16
CA MET A 482 14.53 -32.46 17.33
C MET A 482 13.49 -32.13 18.41
N ALA A 483 12.85 -33.15 18.99
CA ALA A 483 11.76 -33.00 19.96
C ALA A 483 12.16 -32.13 21.17
N SER A 484 13.35 -32.34 21.74
CA SER A 484 13.83 -31.58 22.89
C SER A 484 14.00 -30.07 22.59
N THR A 485 14.52 -29.72 21.42
CA THR A 485 14.67 -28.32 20.99
C THR A 485 13.31 -27.67 20.75
N VAL A 486 12.38 -28.39 20.12
CA VAL A 486 11.01 -27.92 19.89
C VAL A 486 10.24 -27.74 21.19
N ASP A 487 10.37 -28.66 22.14
CA ASP A 487 9.73 -28.55 23.46
C ASP A 487 10.24 -27.32 24.22
N SER A 488 11.55 -27.04 24.14
CA SER A 488 12.14 -25.82 24.69
C SER A 488 11.57 -24.56 24.03
N CYS A 489 11.43 -24.55 22.69
CA CYS A 489 10.83 -23.44 21.97
C CYS A 489 9.36 -23.23 22.35
N ARG A 490 8.57 -24.31 22.43
CA ARG A 490 7.15 -24.29 22.84
C ARG A 490 6.99 -23.75 24.26
N TYR A 491 7.88 -24.13 25.17
CA TYR A 491 7.91 -23.58 26.52
C TYR A 491 8.03 -22.05 26.50
N TYR A 492 9.06 -21.50 25.84
CA TYR A 492 9.22 -20.04 25.78
C TYR A 492 8.12 -19.34 24.98
N TYR A 493 7.65 -19.96 23.89
CA TYR A 493 6.54 -19.47 23.09
C TYR A 493 5.28 -19.29 23.94
N SER A 494 4.92 -20.28 24.76
CA SER A 494 3.76 -20.20 25.66
C SER A 494 3.88 -19.06 26.68
N GLN A 495 5.08 -18.86 27.25
CA GLN A 495 5.32 -17.80 28.23
C GLN A 495 5.21 -16.40 27.63
N VAL A 496 5.74 -16.20 26.42
CA VAL A 496 5.69 -14.92 25.71
C VAL A 496 4.26 -14.64 25.22
N LYS A 497 3.60 -15.64 24.59
CA LYS A 497 2.24 -15.50 24.05
C LYS A 497 1.20 -15.22 25.14
N ALA A 498 1.38 -15.75 26.35
CA ALA A 498 0.48 -15.47 27.47
C ALA A 498 0.50 -14.00 27.94
N ARG A 499 1.57 -13.24 27.60
CA ARG A 499 1.80 -11.88 28.10
C ARG A 499 1.79 -10.82 26.99
N THR A 500 1.77 -11.24 25.73
CA THR A 500 2.00 -10.37 24.57
C THR A 500 1.19 -10.82 23.37
N SER A 501 0.98 -9.91 22.42
CA SER A 501 0.55 -10.29 21.07
C SER A 501 1.77 -10.77 20.29
N LEU A 502 2.04 -12.08 20.30
CA LEU A 502 3.17 -12.70 19.60
C LEU A 502 2.72 -13.37 18.29
N SER A 503 3.29 -12.92 17.17
CA SER A 503 3.14 -13.55 15.85
C SER A 503 4.48 -14.12 15.38
N ILE A 504 4.46 -15.33 14.79
CA ILE A 504 5.60 -15.92 14.09
C ILE A 504 5.17 -16.09 12.64
N LEU A 505 5.81 -15.35 11.73
CA LEU A 505 5.43 -15.29 10.32
C LEU A 505 6.52 -15.92 9.44
N HIS A 506 6.07 -16.61 8.40
CA HIS A 506 6.95 -17.11 7.36
C HIS A 506 7.39 -15.96 6.44
N VAL A 507 8.66 -15.95 6.05
CA VAL A 507 9.21 -15.08 4.99
C VAL A 507 9.96 -15.92 3.99
N ASP A 508 9.74 -15.72 2.70
CA ASP A 508 10.43 -16.53 1.69
C ASP A 508 11.94 -16.23 1.70
N ALA A 509 12.78 -17.28 1.71
CA ALA A 509 14.22 -17.16 1.60
C ALA A 509 14.63 -16.44 0.30
N HIS A 510 15.71 -15.65 0.33
CA HIS A 510 16.28 -14.97 -0.85
C HIS A 510 15.35 -13.96 -1.57
N THR A 511 14.41 -13.33 -0.85
CA THR A 511 13.44 -12.37 -1.42
C THR A 511 13.76 -10.88 -1.21
N ASN A 512 15.03 -10.50 -1.00
CA ASN A 512 15.44 -9.09 -0.77
C ASN A 512 14.85 -8.43 0.50
N VAL A 513 14.38 -9.25 1.45
CA VAL A 513 13.93 -8.82 2.78
C VAL A 513 15.16 -8.51 3.64
N HIS A 514 15.48 -7.22 3.74
CA HIS A 514 16.74 -6.71 4.33
C HIS A 514 17.12 -7.39 5.64
N GLY A 515 16.23 -7.44 6.63
CA GLY A 515 16.61 -7.98 7.93
C GLY A 515 16.70 -9.50 7.99
N ASN A 516 16.14 -10.23 7.01
CA ASN A 516 16.39 -11.66 6.87
C ASN A 516 17.67 -11.93 6.09
N GLU A 517 17.94 -11.21 5.00
CA GLU A 517 19.25 -11.23 4.32
C GLU A 517 20.39 -10.87 5.27
N ARG A 518 20.15 -9.98 6.23
CA ARG A 518 21.11 -9.71 7.30
C ARG A 518 21.26 -10.88 8.25
N ALA A 519 20.18 -11.57 8.61
CA ALA A 519 20.24 -12.74 9.47
C ALA A 519 20.93 -13.92 8.76
N ASP A 520 20.61 -14.22 7.50
CA ASP A 520 21.25 -15.29 6.72
C ASP A 520 22.72 -14.99 6.46
N ASN A 521 23.07 -13.75 6.13
CA ASN A 521 24.47 -13.35 6.00
C ASN A 521 25.22 -13.46 7.35
N MET A 522 24.61 -13.01 8.46
CA MET A 522 25.22 -13.12 9.79
C MET A 522 25.47 -14.58 10.20
N ALA A 523 24.49 -15.46 10.00
CA ALA A 523 24.63 -16.88 10.31
C ALA A 523 25.60 -17.57 9.33
N TYR A 524 25.58 -17.22 8.05
CA TYR A 524 26.52 -17.74 7.05
C TYR A 524 27.97 -17.35 7.38
N LEU A 525 28.24 -16.09 7.70
CA LEU A 525 29.57 -15.62 8.10
C LEU A 525 30.05 -16.31 9.39
N GLU A 526 29.14 -16.54 10.33
CA GLU A 526 29.43 -17.25 11.57
C GLU A 526 29.70 -18.74 11.31
N ALA A 527 28.97 -19.38 10.41
CA ALA A 527 29.27 -20.75 9.99
C ALA A 527 30.64 -20.83 9.27
N CYS A 528 30.99 -19.81 8.49
CA CYS A 528 32.24 -19.73 7.71
C CYS A 528 33.50 -19.44 8.55
N THR A 529 33.40 -19.01 9.81
CA THR A 529 34.54 -18.36 10.51
C THR A 529 35.74 -19.27 10.82
N TYR A 530 35.75 -20.53 10.38
CA TYR A 530 36.91 -21.43 10.42
C TYR A 530 36.84 -22.47 9.27
N ILE A 531 37.11 -22.00 8.04
CA ILE A 531 37.74 -22.82 6.98
C ILE A 531 39.23 -22.49 7.00
#